data_AF-A0A961M1Y3-F1
#
_entry.id   AF-A0A961M1Y3-F1
#
_cell.length_a   1.000
_cell.length_b   1.000
_cell.length_c   1.000
_cell.angle_alpha   90.00
_cell.angle_beta   90.00
_cell.angle_gamma   90.00
#
_symmetry.space_group_name_H-M   'P 1'
#
loop_
_entity.id
_entity.type
_entity.pdbx_description
1 polymer ?
#
loop_
_entity_poly.entity_id
_entity_poly.type
_entity_poly.pdbx_seq_one_letter_code
_entity_poly.pdbx_strand_id
1 'polypeptide(L)'
;MTRSPNLALVALLVAALQAAGTVAATAETDAGSAAIDFLAANRAQEAGPIGDSVLASEPVHTMIVEASAYFPQLGAAMIATMRETMATATSAADFAAMQAEIQSLHQPIYQALYQAPDAVLVQLLDDQLALVGAMRQNPSLCARVLTEGYATLAEGERGVTPAMITAVFHHRYGFAAQYMGSAPHRGEVTEADLQAQYEAFRAAGVDEEWLDRIDTFDDRDPQLCQTFHEYLTIVRDADFPGADRLRAVEAILRPVL
;
A
#
# COMPACT_ATOMS: atom_id res chain seq x y z
N MET A 1 38.21 2.14 -18.46
CA MET A 1 37.34 3.14 -17.80
C MET A 1 35.90 2.86 -18.20
N THR A 2 35.29 1.89 -17.52
CA THR A 2 33.90 1.46 -17.71
C THR A 2 33.03 2.33 -16.80
N ARG A 3 32.14 3.13 -17.39
CA ARG A 3 31.11 3.87 -16.63
C ARG A 3 30.11 2.85 -16.10
N SER A 4 29.92 2.79 -14.78
CA SER A 4 28.92 1.95 -14.12
C SER A 4 27.50 2.37 -14.54
N PRO A 5 26.73 1.52 -15.23
CA PRO A 5 25.37 1.87 -15.66
C PRO A 5 24.32 1.84 -14.51
N ASN A 6 24.66 1.37 -13.31
CA ASN A 6 23.66 1.09 -12.26
C ASN A 6 23.32 2.26 -11.32
N LEU A 7 24.10 3.36 -11.32
CA LEU A 7 23.79 4.54 -10.49
C LEU A 7 22.59 5.34 -11.03
N ALA A 8 22.32 5.25 -12.34
CA ALA A 8 21.17 5.90 -12.96
C ALA A 8 19.85 5.19 -12.60
N LEU A 9 19.86 3.86 -12.43
CA LEU A 9 18.69 3.06 -12.08
C LEU A 9 18.32 3.23 -10.59
N VAL A 10 19.33 3.26 -9.70
CA VAL A 10 19.14 3.49 -8.26
C VAL A 10 18.68 4.93 -7.99
N ALA A 11 19.24 5.91 -8.70
CA ALA A 11 18.74 7.29 -8.67
C ALA A 11 17.32 7.40 -9.25
N LEU A 12 16.95 6.58 -10.24
CA LEU A 12 15.57 6.50 -10.75
C LEU A 12 14.61 5.88 -9.73
N LEU A 13 15.03 4.86 -8.97
CA LEU A 13 14.19 4.23 -7.95
C LEU A 13 13.96 5.16 -6.74
N VAL A 14 15.01 5.84 -6.27
CA VAL A 14 14.88 6.85 -5.19
C VAL A 14 14.09 8.06 -5.69
N ALA A 15 14.32 8.51 -6.93
CA ALA A 15 13.51 9.54 -7.55
C ALA A 15 12.08 9.08 -7.83
N ALA A 16 11.80 7.80 -8.10
CA ALA A 16 10.45 7.26 -8.29
C ALA A 16 9.71 7.05 -6.96
N LEU A 17 10.43 6.73 -5.89
CA LEU A 17 9.91 6.69 -4.51
C LEU A 17 9.62 8.10 -3.98
N GLN A 18 10.44 9.10 -4.33
CA GLN A 18 10.20 10.52 -4.02
C GLN A 18 9.18 11.15 -4.98
N ALA A 19 9.16 10.70 -6.24
CA ALA A 19 8.21 11.14 -7.26
C ALA A 19 6.93 10.32 -7.25
N ALA A 20 6.73 9.33 -6.39
CA ALA A 20 5.42 8.69 -6.20
C ALA A 20 4.37 9.71 -5.73
N GLY A 21 4.81 10.83 -5.12
CA GLY A 21 3.99 12.02 -4.88
C GLY A 21 3.70 12.89 -6.12
N THR A 22 4.29 12.60 -7.27
CA THR A 22 4.15 13.31 -8.57
C THR A 22 3.79 12.40 -9.77
N VAL A 23 4.01 11.08 -9.70
CA VAL A 23 3.64 10.08 -10.73
C VAL A 23 2.15 9.72 -10.66
N ALA A 24 1.45 10.21 -9.63
CA ALA A 24 -0.02 10.25 -9.57
C ALA A 24 -0.66 10.88 -10.83
N ALA A 25 0.08 11.70 -11.60
CA ALA A 25 -0.44 12.39 -12.77
C ALA A 25 -0.59 11.55 -14.06
N THR A 26 0.01 10.35 -14.15
CA THR A 26 -0.05 9.54 -15.39
C THR A 26 -0.71 8.17 -15.23
N ALA A 27 -0.83 7.65 -14.01
CA ALA A 27 -1.78 6.56 -13.69
C ALA A 27 -3.24 7.08 -13.52
N GLU A 28 -3.41 8.40 -13.57
CA GLU A 28 -4.65 9.15 -13.33
C GLU A 28 -5.76 8.91 -14.37
N THR A 29 -5.44 8.36 -15.55
CA THR A 29 -6.42 8.19 -16.63
C THR A 29 -7.29 6.94 -16.50
N ASP A 30 -6.75 5.83 -16.00
CA ASP A 30 -7.50 4.55 -15.98
C ASP A 30 -8.26 4.32 -14.66
N ALA A 31 -7.63 4.60 -13.50
CA ALA A 31 -8.32 4.60 -12.21
C ALA A 31 -9.37 5.74 -12.11
N GLY A 32 -9.07 6.89 -12.74
CA GLY A 32 -10.00 8.00 -12.88
C GLY A 32 -11.22 7.64 -13.72
N SER A 33 -11.07 6.84 -14.78
CA SER A 33 -12.21 6.39 -15.60
C SER A 33 -13.12 5.45 -14.82
N ALA A 34 -12.59 4.47 -14.09
CA ALA A 34 -13.41 3.56 -13.30
C ALA A 34 -14.18 4.28 -12.17
N ALA A 35 -13.54 5.24 -11.50
CA ALA A 35 -14.20 6.08 -10.51
C ALA A 35 -15.26 7.00 -11.15
N ILE A 36 -14.97 7.61 -12.29
CA ILE A 36 -15.93 8.44 -13.04
C ILE A 36 -17.11 7.60 -13.53
N ASP A 37 -16.90 6.38 -14.02
CA ASP A 37 -17.96 5.49 -14.50
C ASP A 37 -18.83 4.97 -13.33
N PHE A 38 -18.22 4.63 -12.19
CA PHE A 38 -18.94 4.31 -10.96
C PHE A 38 -19.80 5.48 -10.49
N LEU A 39 -19.27 6.72 -10.50
CA LEU A 39 -20.01 7.91 -10.09
C LEU A 39 -21.06 8.33 -11.10
N ALA A 40 -20.80 8.19 -12.40
CA ALA A 40 -21.76 8.47 -13.46
C ALA A 40 -22.94 7.49 -13.42
N ALA A 41 -22.67 6.21 -13.14
CA ALA A 41 -23.72 5.21 -12.94
C ALA A 41 -24.55 5.45 -11.67
N ASN A 42 -23.93 6.00 -10.62
CA ASN A 42 -24.58 6.19 -9.32
C ASN A 42 -25.14 7.60 -9.06
N ARG A 43 -24.77 8.64 -9.83
CA ARG A 43 -25.22 10.04 -9.68
C ARG A 43 -26.73 10.27 -9.73
N ALA A 44 -27.49 9.30 -10.24
CA ALA A 44 -28.96 9.36 -10.27
C ALA A 44 -29.61 9.00 -8.92
N GLN A 45 -28.85 8.48 -7.96
CA GLN A 45 -29.27 8.24 -6.59
C GLN A 45 -28.74 9.37 -5.69
N GLU A 46 -29.60 9.94 -4.85
CA GLU A 46 -29.31 11.13 -4.01
C GLU A 46 -27.97 11.01 -3.26
N ALA A 47 -27.30 12.09 -2.90
CA ALA A 47 -25.95 12.07 -2.28
C ALA A 47 -25.86 11.39 -0.90
N GLY A 48 -26.95 10.85 -0.35
CA GLY A 48 -27.01 10.13 0.93
C GLY A 48 -26.58 8.66 0.87
N PRO A 49 -27.11 7.79 -0.03
CA PRO A 49 -26.81 6.35 -0.01
C PRO A 49 -25.43 5.97 -0.54
N ILE A 50 -24.79 6.81 -1.38
CA ILE A 50 -23.48 6.51 -1.98
C ILE A 50 -22.35 6.68 -0.96
N GLY A 51 -22.40 7.73 -0.14
CA GLY A 51 -21.40 7.94 0.90
C GLY A 51 -21.39 6.81 1.92
N ASP A 52 -22.58 6.37 2.35
CA ASP A 52 -22.71 5.27 3.30
C ASP A 52 -22.32 3.91 2.69
N SER A 53 -22.54 3.69 1.39
CA SER A 53 -22.12 2.45 0.72
C SER A 53 -20.59 2.35 0.56
N VAL A 54 -19.91 3.46 0.25
CA VAL A 54 -18.44 3.52 0.19
C VAL A 54 -17.85 3.28 1.59
N LEU A 55 -18.39 3.94 2.62
CA LEU A 55 -17.96 3.74 4.00
C LEU A 55 -18.22 2.32 4.53
N ALA A 56 -19.22 1.63 3.98
CA ALA A 56 -19.53 0.23 4.30
C ALA A 56 -18.72 -0.79 3.49
N SER A 57 -17.97 -0.35 2.47
CA SER A 57 -17.21 -1.25 1.60
C SER A 57 -15.88 -1.64 2.24
N GLU A 58 -15.52 -2.94 2.22
CA GLU A 58 -14.15 -3.33 2.59
C GLU A 58 -13.18 -2.95 1.45
N PRO A 59 -11.94 -2.51 1.79
CA PRO A 59 -11.36 -2.47 3.13
C PRO A 59 -11.64 -1.17 3.93
N VAL A 60 -12.32 -0.18 3.32
CA VAL A 60 -12.55 1.15 3.90
C VAL A 60 -13.26 1.06 5.25
N HIS A 61 -14.30 0.23 5.34
CA HIS A 61 -15.05 0.01 6.56
C HIS A 61 -14.14 -0.46 7.71
N THR A 62 -13.40 -1.57 7.53
CA THR A 62 -12.48 -2.08 8.55
C THR A 62 -11.42 -1.05 8.92
N MET A 63 -10.83 -0.38 7.93
CA MET A 63 -9.82 0.66 8.17
C MET A 63 -10.37 1.76 9.10
N ILE A 64 -11.58 2.26 8.83
CA ILE A 64 -12.22 3.29 9.66
C ILE A 64 -12.55 2.77 11.05
N VAL A 65 -13.05 1.54 11.18
CA VAL A 65 -13.39 0.93 12.47
C VAL A 65 -12.13 0.81 13.33
N GLU A 66 -11.05 0.25 12.81
CA GLU A 66 -9.80 0.08 13.56
C GLU A 66 -9.11 1.43 13.82
N ALA A 67 -9.09 2.34 12.85
CA ALA A 67 -8.61 3.71 13.06
C ALA A 67 -9.38 4.40 14.18
N SER A 68 -10.70 4.27 14.23
CA SER A 68 -11.53 4.87 15.27
C SER A 68 -11.32 4.23 16.64
N ALA A 69 -11.03 2.92 16.68
CA ALA A 69 -10.77 2.21 17.92
C ALA A 69 -9.45 2.65 18.59
N TYR A 70 -8.40 2.81 17.79
CA TYR A 70 -7.05 3.15 18.31
C TYR A 70 -6.74 4.66 18.27
N PHE A 71 -7.29 5.37 17.30
CA PHE A 71 -7.06 6.79 17.04
C PHE A 71 -8.38 7.53 16.74
N PRO A 72 -9.25 7.75 17.73
CA PRO A 72 -10.61 8.26 17.50
C PRO A 72 -10.67 9.55 16.66
N GLN A 73 -9.70 10.45 16.84
CA GLN A 73 -9.62 11.71 16.09
C GLN A 73 -9.29 11.48 14.61
N LEU A 74 -8.42 10.50 14.31
CA LEU A 74 -8.10 10.11 12.93
C LEU A 74 -9.32 9.49 12.26
N GLY A 75 -9.98 8.53 12.91
CA GLY A 75 -11.19 7.89 12.37
C GLY A 75 -12.28 8.92 12.07
N ALA A 76 -12.51 9.87 12.98
CA ALA A 76 -13.45 10.97 12.76
C ALA A 76 -13.05 11.88 11.58
N ALA A 77 -11.77 12.22 11.46
CA ALA A 77 -11.26 13.03 10.35
C ALA A 77 -11.44 12.31 9.00
N MET A 78 -11.08 11.03 8.91
CA MET A 78 -11.27 10.23 7.70
C MET A 78 -12.73 10.15 7.26
N ILE A 79 -13.65 9.90 8.20
CA ILE A 79 -15.10 9.90 7.92
C ILE A 79 -15.56 11.27 7.39
N ALA A 80 -15.09 12.36 8.01
CA ALA A 80 -15.42 13.72 7.57
C ALA A 80 -14.92 13.99 6.16
N THR A 81 -13.63 13.75 5.89
CA THR A 81 -12.99 13.94 4.58
C THR A 81 -13.70 13.12 3.48
N MET A 82 -14.02 11.85 3.76
CA MET A 82 -14.75 11.01 2.80
C MET A 82 -16.17 11.52 2.54
N ARG A 83 -16.92 11.88 3.59
CA ARG A 83 -18.30 12.39 3.43
C ARG A 83 -18.34 13.71 2.68
N GLU A 84 -17.43 14.63 3.01
CA GLU A 84 -17.32 15.91 2.32
C GLU A 84 -17.02 15.69 0.84
N THR A 85 -16.01 14.87 0.53
CA THR A 85 -15.66 14.53 -0.86
C THR A 85 -16.83 13.88 -1.58
N MET A 86 -17.52 12.90 -1.00
CA MET A 86 -18.66 12.26 -1.67
C MET A 86 -19.81 13.23 -1.93
N ALA A 87 -19.98 14.26 -1.08
CA ALA A 87 -21.02 15.26 -1.25
C ALA A 87 -20.69 16.32 -2.33
N THR A 88 -19.40 16.61 -2.55
CA THR A 88 -18.97 17.72 -3.41
C THR A 88 -18.18 17.32 -4.65
N ALA A 89 -17.69 16.09 -4.73
CA ALA A 89 -16.80 15.65 -5.81
C ALA A 89 -17.52 15.67 -7.17
N THR A 90 -16.84 16.26 -8.14
CA THR A 90 -17.33 16.38 -9.52
C THR A 90 -16.43 15.68 -10.53
N SER A 91 -15.20 15.34 -10.13
CA SER A 91 -14.12 14.84 -10.99
C SER A 91 -13.23 13.82 -10.29
N ALA A 92 -12.42 13.06 -11.05
CA ALA A 92 -11.40 12.16 -10.49
C ALA A 92 -10.33 12.89 -9.65
N ALA A 93 -10.02 14.15 -9.98
CA ALA A 93 -9.08 14.97 -9.23
C ALA A 93 -9.55 15.22 -7.79
N ASP A 94 -10.87 15.30 -7.56
CA ASP A 94 -11.43 15.46 -6.20
C ASP A 94 -11.17 14.20 -5.35
N PHE A 95 -11.25 13.01 -5.96
CA PHE A 95 -10.93 11.75 -5.27
C PHE A 95 -9.43 11.60 -5.02
N ALA A 96 -8.59 12.02 -5.96
CA ALA A 96 -7.15 12.05 -5.77
C ALA A 96 -6.76 12.98 -4.60
N ALA A 97 -7.40 14.15 -4.51
CA ALA A 97 -7.20 15.07 -3.38
C ALA A 97 -7.66 14.46 -2.05
N MET A 98 -8.81 13.78 -2.02
CA MET A 98 -9.28 13.04 -0.84
C MET A 98 -8.30 11.95 -0.40
N GLN A 99 -7.77 11.17 -1.35
CA GLN A 99 -6.77 10.14 -1.04
C GLN A 99 -5.49 10.75 -0.47
N ALA A 100 -5.00 11.85 -1.06
CA ALA A 100 -3.82 12.56 -0.55
C ALA A 100 -4.05 13.10 0.88
N GLU A 101 -5.25 13.61 1.17
CA GLU A 101 -5.61 14.05 2.52
C GLU A 101 -5.66 12.87 3.51
N ILE A 102 -6.31 11.76 3.15
CA ILE A 102 -6.33 10.54 3.97
C ILE A 102 -4.91 10.01 4.21
N GLN A 103 -4.03 10.03 3.21
CA GLN A 103 -2.63 9.65 3.37
C GLN A 103 -1.89 10.59 4.32
N SER A 104 -2.14 11.91 4.22
CA SER A 104 -1.60 12.90 5.15
C SER A 104 -2.05 12.64 6.60
N LEU A 105 -3.33 12.29 6.79
CA LEU A 105 -3.86 11.92 8.10
C LEU A 105 -3.18 10.66 8.69
N HIS A 106 -2.71 9.73 7.84
CA HIS A 106 -1.99 8.53 8.27
C HIS A 106 -0.49 8.74 8.54
N GLN A 107 0.10 9.88 8.17
CA GLN A 107 1.54 10.13 8.36
C GLN A 107 2.04 9.85 9.79
N PRO A 108 1.33 10.26 10.87
CA PRO A 108 1.76 9.93 12.23
C PRO A 108 1.78 8.42 12.52
N ILE A 109 0.84 7.66 11.95
CA ILE A 109 0.81 6.20 12.07
C ILE A 109 2.01 5.59 11.35
N TYR A 110 2.27 6.04 10.13
CA TYR A 110 3.42 5.59 9.35
C TYR A 110 4.72 5.88 10.08
N GLN A 111 4.88 7.07 10.67
CA GLN A 111 6.05 7.37 11.49
C GLN A 111 6.17 6.48 12.73
N ALA A 112 5.05 6.22 13.43
CA ALA A 112 5.05 5.33 14.60
C ALA A 112 5.48 3.91 14.23
N LEU A 113 4.94 3.36 13.13
CA LEU A 113 5.30 2.04 12.62
C LEU A 113 6.73 2.00 12.10
N TYR A 114 7.22 3.08 11.47
CA TYR A 114 8.61 3.16 11.02
C TYR A 114 9.59 3.07 12.18
N GLN A 115 9.18 3.51 13.37
CA GLN A 115 9.95 3.39 14.61
C GLN A 115 9.54 2.17 15.45
N ALA A 116 8.80 1.20 14.90
CA ALA A 116 8.50 -0.02 15.61
C ALA A 116 9.74 -0.96 15.69
N PRO A 117 9.82 -1.81 16.72
CA PRO A 117 10.80 -2.89 16.79
C PRO A 117 10.71 -3.81 15.59
N ASP A 118 11.85 -4.40 15.24
CA ASP A 118 11.98 -5.22 14.04
C ASP A 118 11.00 -6.42 13.96
N ALA A 119 10.75 -7.07 15.10
CA ALA A 119 9.77 -8.16 15.18
C ALA A 119 8.33 -7.74 14.82
N VAL A 120 7.97 -6.48 15.08
CA VAL A 120 6.67 -5.92 14.71
C VAL A 120 6.58 -5.72 13.21
N LEU A 121 7.66 -5.24 12.58
CA LEU A 121 7.74 -5.08 11.13
C LEU A 121 7.65 -6.42 10.41
N VAL A 122 8.32 -7.45 10.94
CA VAL A 122 8.20 -8.83 10.43
C VAL A 122 6.75 -9.31 10.52
N GLN A 123 6.05 -9.09 11.65
CA GLN A 123 4.65 -9.47 11.77
C GLN A 123 3.76 -8.75 10.74
N LEU A 124 3.98 -7.46 10.50
CA LEU A 124 3.24 -6.71 9.49
C LEU A 124 3.52 -7.21 8.05
N LEU A 125 4.74 -7.65 7.77
CA LEU A 125 5.08 -8.28 6.49
C LEU A 125 4.46 -9.68 6.38
N ASP A 126 4.42 -10.45 7.46
CA ASP A 126 3.75 -11.75 7.51
C ASP A 126 2.24 -11.60 7.26
N ASP A 127 1.61 -10.56 7.80
CA ASP A 127 0.20 -10.23 7.53
C ASP A 127 -0.01 -9.89 6.03
N GLN A 128 0.89 -9.12 5.42
CA GLN A 128 0.85 -8.83 3.97
C GLN A 128 1.06 -10.08 3.11
N LEU A 129 2.04 -10.92 3.46
CA LEU A 129 2.30 -12.19 2.80
C LEU A 129 1.08 -13.13 2.88
N ALA A 130 0.37 -13.15 4.01
CA ALA A 130 -0.85 -13.92 4.16
C ALA A 130 -1.98 -13.42 3.24
N LEU A 131 -2.14 -12.10 3.10
CA LEU A 131 -3.12 -11.50 2.18
C LEU A 131 -2.80 -11.85 0.72
N VAL A 132 -1.57 -11.58 0.27
CA VAL A 132 -1.12 -11.90 -1.10
C VAL A 132 -1.23 -13.41 -1.34
N GLY A 133 -0.80 -14.22 -0.37
CA GLY A 133 -0.84 -15.67 -0.40
C GLY A 133 -2.24 -16.24 -0.63
N ALA A 134 -3.27 -15.66 0.01
CA ALA A 134 -4.66 -16.08 -0.18
C ALA A 134 -5.17 -15.86 -1.60
N MET A 135 -4.67 -14.83 -2.29
CA MET A 135 -5.08 -14.50 -3.65
C MET A 135 -4.30 -15.25 -4.74
N ARG A 136 -3.25 -16.01 -4.39
CA ARG A 136 -2.39 -16.72 -5.38
C ARG A 136 -3.13 -17.72 -6.26
N GLN A 137 -4.30 -18.22 -5.82
CA GLN A 137 -5.12 -19.11 -6.65
C GLN A 137 -5.78 -18.38 -7.84
N ASN A 138 -5.82 -17.05 -7.81
CA ASN A 138 -6.30 -16.20 -8.89
C ASN A 138 -5.26 -15.08 -9.17
N PRO A 139 -4.19 -15.38 -9.94
CA PRO A 139 -3.08 -14.44 -10.12
C PRO A 139 -3.47 -13.10 -10.75
N SER A 140 -4.44 -13.09 -11.68
CA SER A 140 -4.93 -11.86 -12.30
C SER A 140 -5.68 -10.96 -11.32
N LEU A 141 -6.49 -11.56 -10.44
CA LEU A 141 -7.14 -10.82 -9.35
C LEU A 141 -6.10 -10.24 -8.40
N CYS A 142 -5.13 -11.06 -7.98
CA CYS A 142 -4.06 -10.63 -7.09
C CYS A 142 -3.24 -9.48 -7.69
N ALA A 143 -2.88 -9.56 -8.98
CA ALA A 143 -2.19 -8.48 -9.70
C ALA A 143 -3.00 -7.19 -9.69
N ARG A 144 -4.31 -7.25 -9.98
CA ARG A 144 -5.21 -6.09 -9.88
C ARG A 144 -5.30 -5.51 -8.48
N VAL A 145 -5.37 -6.34 -7.43
CA VAL A 145 -5.37 -5.83 -6.05
C VAL A 145 -4.04 -5.14 -5.72
N LEU A 146 -2.93 -5.70 -6.18
CA LEU A 146 -1.62 -5.11 -5.94
C LEU A 146 -1.50 -3.72 -6.56
N THR A 147 -2.06 -3.50 -7.74
CA THR A 147 -1.96 -2.25 -8.51
C THR A 147 -3.09 -1.25 -8.23
N GLU A 148 -4.33 -1.71 -8.15
CA GLU A 148 -5.53 -0.89 -8.01
C GLU A 148 -6.02 -0.78 -6.55
N GLY A 149 -5.55 -1.67 -5.67
CA GLY A 149 -6.04 -1.79 -4.29
C GLY A 149 -7.24 -2.72 -4.16
N TYR A 150 -7.62 -3.05 -2.93
CA TYR A 150 -8.66 -4.05 -2.65
C TYR A 150 -10.07 -3.51 -2.85
N ALA A 151 -10.22 -2.18 -2.80
CA ALA A 151 -11.48 -1.48 -3.02
C ALA A 151 -12.07 -1.71 -4.43
N THR A 152 -11.25 -2.10 -5.42
CA THR A 152 -11.73 -2.35 -6.79
C THR A 152 -12.34 -3.73 -7.01
N LEU A 153 -12.29 -4.60 -5.99
CA LEU A 153 -12.85 -5.95 -6.08
C LEU A 153 -14.33 -6.01 -5.72
N ALA A 154 -15.10 -6.71 -6.55
CA ALA A 154 -16.46 -7.09 -6.20
C ALA A 154 -16.46 -8.06 -5.00
N GLU A 155 -17.53 -8.06 -4.20
CA GLU A 155 -17.61 -8.84 -2.95
C GLU A 155 -17.28 -10.34 -3.13
N GLY A 156 -17.75 -10.95 -4.22
CA GLY A 156 -17.50 -12.36 -4.53
C GLY A 156 -16.12 -12.66 -5.13
N GLU A 157 -15.38 -11.64 -5.56
CA GLU A 157 -14.05 -11.79 -6.16
C GLU A 157 -12.94 -11.74 -5.12
N ARG A 158 -13.24 -11.28 -3.91
CA ARG A 158 -12.28 -10.85 -2.92
C ARG A 158 -11.22 -11.86 -2.54
N GLY A 159 -11.50 -13.18 -2.58
CA GLY A 159 -10.49 -14.23 -2.31
C GLY A 159 -9.89 -14.22 -0.90
N VAL A 160 -10.14 -13.17 -0.12
CA VAL A 160 -9.70 -12.95 1.25
C VAL A 160 -10.94 -12.73 2.11
N THR A 161 -10.94 -13.32 3.30
CA THR A 161 -12.08 -13.21 4.22
C THR A 161 -12.09 -11.85 4.93
N PRO A 162 -13.26 -11.30 5.29
CA PRO A 162 -13.33 -10.09 6.12
C PRO A 162 -12.48 -10.19 7.40
N ALA A 163 -12.44 -11.37 8.03
CA ALA A 163 -11.64 -11.62 9.23
C ALA A 163 -10.12 -11.42 9.02
N MET A 164 -9.59 -11.75 7.83
CA MET A 164 -8.18 -11.50 7.51
C MET A 164 -7.91 -10.00 7.35
N ILE A 165 -8.79 -9.28 6.65
CA ILE A 165 -8.69 -7.82 6.50
C ILE A 165 -8.73 -7.16 7.88
N THR A 166 -9.68 -7.56 8.74
CA THR A 166 -9.77 -7.09 10.12
C THR A 166 -8.50 -7.37 10.91
N ALA A 167 -7.94 -8.58 10.84
CA ALA A 167 -6.70 -8.90 11.54
C ALA A 167 -5.53 -8.00 11.12
N VAL A 168 -5.35 -7.75 9.82
CA VAL A 168 -4.27 -6.91 9.30
C VAL A 168 -4.41 -5.46 9.78
N PHE A 169 -5.60 -4.86 9.69
CA PHE A 169 -5.79 -3.49 10.19
C PHE A 169 -5.69 -3.42 11.71
N HIS A 170 -6.23 -4.41 12.42
CA HIS A 170 -6.16 -4.47 13.87
C HIS A 170 -4.71 -4.49 14.37
N HIS A 171 -3.87 -5.35 13.79
CA HIS A 171 -2.45 -5.38 14.10
C HIS A 171 -1.76 -4.05 13.73
N ARG A 172 -2.01 -3.51 12.54
CA ARG A 172 -1.40 -2.26 12.08
C ARG A 172 -1.72 -1.08 13.02
N TYR A 173 -3.00 -0.82 13.29
CA TYR A 173 -3.38 0.28 14.16
C TYR A 173 -3.01 0.02 15.63
N GLY A 174 -3.10 -1.23 16.10
CA GLY A 174 -2.68 -1.61 17.45
C GLY A 174 -1.19 -1.39 17.68
N PHE A 175 -0.33 -1.82 16.75
CA PHE A 175 1.10 -1.55 16.82
C PHE A 175 1.40 -0.05 16.69
N ALA A 176 0.76 0.65 15.75
CA ALA A 176 0.95 2.09 15.62
C ALA A 176 0.61 2.83 16.92
N ALA A 177 -0.47 2.43 17.60
CA ALA A 177 -0.89 3.04 18.86
C ALA A 177 0.11 2.75 19.99
N GLN A 178 0.62 1.51 20.05
CA GLN A 178 1.64 1.11 21.00
C GLN A 178 2.94 1.91 20.84
N TYR A 179 3.34 2.22 19.61
CA TYR A 179 4.61 2.89 19.31
C TYR A 179 4.47 4.40 19.04
N MET A 180 3.28 4.96 19.18
CA MET A 180 3.05 6.39 19.02
C MET A 180 3.90 7.19 20.01
N GLY A 181 4.72 8.11 19.51
CA GLY A 181 5.63 8.92 20.33
C GLY A 181 6.90 8.20 20.80
N SER A 182 7.19 6.99 20.29
CA SER A 182 8.46 6.33 20.55
C SER A 182 9.64 7.19 20.11
N ALA A 183 10.73 7.14 20.88
CA ALA A 183 11.97 7.82 20.49
C ALA A 183 12.47 7.23 19.15
N PRO A 184 12.86 8.07 18.18
CA PRO A 184 13.45 7.59 16.94
C PRO A 184 14.69 6.75 17.24
N HIS A 185 14.73 5.54 16.70
CA HIS A 185 15.89 4.63 16.81
C HIS A 185 16.37 4.15 15.44
N ARG A 186 15.54 4.33 14.41
CA ARG A 186 15.85 3.99 13.03
C ARG A 186 16.12 5.24 12.20
N GLY A 187 17.26 5.26 11.50
CA GLY A 187 17.58 6.27 10.50
C GLY A 187 16.90 6.01 9.16
N GLU A 188 17.05 6.93 8.21
CA GLU A 188 16.48 6.80 6.85
C GLU A 188 17.15 5.69 6.04
N VAL A 189 16.45 5.15 5.04
CA VAL A 189 17.02 4.22 4.05
C VAL A 189 18.12 4.92 3.26
N THR A 190 19.25 4.24 3.12
CA THR A 190 20.43 4.73 2.40
C THR A 190 20.62 4.00 1.08
N GLU A 191 21.45 4.56 0.20
CA GLU A 191 21.86 3.90 -1.05
C GLU A 191 22.54 2.55 -0.79
N ALA A 192 23.31 2.43 0.30
CA ALA A 192 23.94 1.17 0.69
C ALA A 192 22.92 0.08 1.05
N ASP A 193 21.80 0.46 1.67
CA ASP A 193 20.72 -0.47 2.01
C ASP A 193 20.05 -1.01 0.73
N LEU A 194 19.76 -0.12 -0.22
CA LEU A 194 19.17 -0.48 -1.51
C LEU A 194 20.11 -1.38 -2.32
N GLN A 195 21.42 -1.08 -2.31
CA GLN A 195 22.42 -1.93 -2.96
C GLN A 195 22.47 -3.33 -2.31
N ALA A 196 22.43 -3.41 -0.97
CA ALA A 196 22.40 -4.68 -0.27
C ALA A 196 21.11 -5.48 -0.53
N GLN A 197 19.96 -4.80 -0.67
CA GLN A 197 18.70 -5.41 -1.09
C GLN A 197 18.81 -6.03 -2.48
N TYR A 198 19.38 -5.29 -3.44
CA TYR A 198 19.59 -5.80 -4.79
C TYR A 198 20.53 -7.02 -4.82
N GLU A 199 21.57 -7.02 -3.99
CA GLU A 199 22.44 -8.19 -3.80
C GLU A 199 21.71 -9.37 -3.18
N ALA A 200 20.82 -9.14 -2.22
CA ALA A 200 19.97 -10.17 -1.64
C ALA A 200 19.01 -10.78 -2.68
N PHE A 201 18.38 -9.95 -3.52
CA PHE A 201 17.55 -10.44 -4.64
C PHE A 201 18.37 -11.32 -5.59
N ARG A 202 19.56 -10.88 -5.99
CA ARG A 202 20.45 -11.68 -6.84
C ARG A 202 20.86 -13.00 -6.19
N ALA A 203 21.13 -12.99 -4.87
CA ALA A 203 21.46 -14.21 -4.14
C ALA A 203 20.29 -15.19 -4.05
N ALA A 204 19.05 -14.68 -4.05
CA ALA A 204 17.82 -15.47 -4.17
C ALA A 204 17.55 -15.99 -5.59
N GLY A 205 18.39 -15.61 -6.57
CA GLY A 205 18.27 -16.08 -7.95
C GLY A 205 17.27 -15.30 -8.81
N VAL A 206 16.88 -14.08 -8.40
CA VAL A 206 16.06 -13.24 -9.28
C VAL A 206 16.84 -12.84 -10.52
N ASP A 207 16.15 -12.78 -11.66
CA ASP A 207 16.69 -12.33 -12.94
C ASP A 207 16.18 -10.93 -13.33
N GLU A 208 16.56 -10.47 -14.51
CA GLU A 208 16.15 -9.16 -15.03
C GLU A 208 14.65 -9.08 -15.34
N GLU A 209 14.02 -10.20 -15.73
CA GLU A 209 12.58 -10.25 -15.99
C GLU A 209 11.77 -10.08 -14.70
N TRP A 210 12.24 -10.67 -13.60
CA TRP A 210 11.66 -10.48 -12.28
C TRP A 210 11.73 -9.01 -11.83
N LEU A 211 12.87 -8.36 -12.04
CA LEU A 211 13.06 -6.94 -11.70
C LEU A 211 12.18 -6.04 -12.55
N ASP A 212 12.15 -6.26 -13.86
CA ASP A 212 11.31 -5.50 -14.80
C ASP A 212 9.82 -5.59 -14.43
N ARG A 213 9.38 -6.74 -13.91
CA ARG A 213 8.00 -6.94 -13.44
C ARG A 213 7.68 -6.17 -12.17
N ILE A 214 8.61 -6.10 -11.21
CA ILE A 214 8.44 -5.26 -10.02
C ILE A 214 8.46 -3.76 -10.38
N ASP A 215 9.34 -3.38 -11.31
CA ASP A 215 9.49 -1.99 -11.75
C ASP A 215 8.28 -1.52 -12.57
N THR A 216 7.78 -2.34 -13.49
CA THR A 216 6.61 -2.03 -14.33
C THR A 216 5.32 -2.12 -13.54
N PHE A 217 5.21 -3.13 -12.65
CA PHE A 217 4.05 -3.35 -11.80
C PHE A 217 2.72 -3.40 -12.59
N ASP A 218 2.71 -4.11 -13.74
CA ASP A 218 1.56 -4.23 -14.66
C ASP A 218 0.49 -5.18 -14.11
N ASP A 219 -0.75 -4.71 -13.97
CA ASP A 219 -1.89 -5.46 -13.45
C ASP A 219 -2.32 -6.61 -14.37
N ARG A 220 -1.90 -6.57 -15.64
CA ARG A 220 -2.15 -7.61 -16.65
C ARG A 220 -1.08 -8.70 -16.65
N ASP A 221 0.01 -8.53 -15.90
CA ASP A 221 1.04 -9.56 -15.78
C ASP A 221 0.60 -10.67 -14.79
N PRO A 222 0.31 -11.90 -15.27
CA PRO A 222 -0.15 -12.98 -14.40
C PRO A 222 0.92 -13.45 -13.40
N GLN A 223 2.19 -13.09 -13.58
CA GLN A 223 3.29 -13.43 -12.67
C GLN A 223 3.52 -12.36 -11.60
N LEU A 224 2.88 -11.19 -11.68
CA LEU A 224 3.10 -10.09 -10.72
C LEU A 224 2.82 -10.52 -9.29
N CYS A 225 1.71 -11.24 -9.07
CA CYS A 225 1.34 -11.74 -7.74
C CYS A 225 2.43 -12.62 -7.11
N GLN A 226 2.98 -13.57 -7.87
CA GLN A 226 4.03 -14.47 -7.40
C GLN A 226 5.32 -13.70 -7.12
N THR A 227 5.69 -12.80 -8.03
CA THR A 227 6.89 -11.97 -7.96
C THR A 227 6.85 -11.04 -6.74
N PHE A 228 5.69 -10.42 -6.48
CA PHE A 228 5.50 -9.57 -5.31
C PHE A 228 5.52 -10.36 -3.99
N HIS A 229 4.93 -11.56 -3.97
CA HIS A 229 5.05 -12.46 -2.81
C HIS A 229 6.53 -12.81 -2.53
N GLU A 230 7.31 -13.13 -3.55
CA GLU A 230 8.75 -13.39 -3.43
C GLU A 230 9.51 -12.15 -2.96
N TYR A 231 9.20 -10.96 -3.51
CA TYR A 231 9.75 -9.68 -3.08
C TYR A 231 9.59 -9.47 -1.57
N LEU A 232 8.34 -9.61 -1.08
CA LEU A 232 8.04 -9.47 0.34
C LEU A 232 8.73 -10.54 1.18
N THR A 233 8.85 -11.77 0.68
CA THR A 233 9.54 -12.86 1.39
C THR A 233 11.02 -12.53 1.56
N ILE A 234 11.69 -12.08 0.49
CA ILE A 234 13.12 -11.72 0.54
C ILE A 234 13.35 -10.54 1.48
N VAL A 235 12.50 -9.50 1.43
CA VAL A 235 12.60 -8.37 2.35
C VAL A 235 12.37 -8.80 3.80
N ARG A 236 11.38 -9.65 4.05
CA ARG A 236 11.02 -10.18 5.38
C ARG A 236 12.16 -11.00 5.99
N ASP A 237 12.85 -11.81 5.18
CA ASP A 237 13.95 -12.68 5.61
C ASP A 237 15.34 -12.06 5.50
N ALA A 238 15.45 -10.80 5.05
CA ALA A 238 16.73 -10.13 4.84
C ALA A 238 17.52 -9.93 6.15
N ASP A 239 18.77 -10.38 6.14
CA ASP A 239 19.72 -10.28 7.26
C ASP A 239 21.04 -9.63 6.81
N PHE A 240 20.97 -8.36 6.43
CA PHE A 240 22.12 -7.52 6.13
C PHE A 240 22.03 -6.18 6.88
N PRO A 241 23.15 -5.46 7.07
CA PRO A 241 23.12 -4.14 7.70
C PRO A 241 22.14 -3.20 6.99
N GLY A 242 21.11 -2.74 7.71
CA GLY A 242 20.05 -1.87 7.15
C GLY A 242 18.80 -2.57 6.64
N ALA A 243 18.74 -3.91 6.68
CA ALA A 243 17.53 -4.67 6.32
C ALA A 243 16.31 -4.26 7.15
N ASP A 244 16.50 -3.88 8.41
CA ASP A 244 15.44 -3.39 9.29
C ASP A 244 14.80 -2.08 8.77
N ARG A 245 15.59 -1.21 8.11
CA ARG A 245 15.08 0.02 7.48
C ARG A 245 14.22 -0.26 6.27
N LEU A 246 14.62 -1.21 5.44
CA LEU A 246 13.84 -1.64 4.29
C LEU A 246 12.55 -2.33 4.73
N ARG A 247 12.63 -3.22 5.73
CA ARG A 247 11.43 -3.82 6.33
C ARG A 247 10.49 -2.77 6.92
N ALA A 248 11.02 -1.69 7.51
CA ALA A 248 10.19 -0.59 7.99
C ALA A 248 9.45 0.09 6.83
N VAL A 249 10.16 0.40 5.74
CA VAL A 249 9.55 0.99 4.54
C VAL A 249 8.48 0.09 3.94
N GLU A 250 8.78 -1.19 3.71
CA GLU A 250 7.85 -2.14 3.07
C GLU A 250 6.67 -2.54 3.96
N ALA A 251 6.87 -2.65 5.28
CA ALA A 251 5.78 -2.89 6.22
C ALA A 251 4.73 -1.76 6.18
N ILE A 252 5.11 -0.54 5.76
CA ILE A 252 4.27 0.65 5.84
C ILE A 252 3.69 1.03 4.49
N LEU A 253 4.49 1.03 3.42
CA LEU A 253 4.18 1.71 2.15
C LEU A 253 3.02 1.09 1.37
N ARG A 254 2.68 -0.18 1.58
CA ARG A 254 1.62 -0.85 0.83
C ARG A 254 0.92 -1.91 1.66
N PRO A 255 -0.04 -1.57 2.56
CA PRO A 255 -1.09 -2.55 2.79
C PRO A 255 -1.66 -2.87 1.39
N VAL A 256 -1.74 -4.15 1.04
CA VAL A 256 -2.31 -4.64 -0.23
C VAL A 256 -3.85 -4.42 -0.21
N LEU A 257 -4.30 -3.27 0.31
CA LEU A 257 -5.66 -2.95 0.73
C LEU A 257 -6.04 -1.56 0.25
#